data_AF-A0A426YYT8-F1
#
_entry.id   AF-A0A426YYT8-F1
#
_cell.length_a   1.000
_cell.length_b   1.000
_cell.length_c   1.000
_cell.angle_alpha   90.00
_cell.angle_beta   90.00
_cell.angle_gamma   90.00
#
_symmetry.space_group_name_H-M   'P 1'
#
loop_
_entity.id
_entity.type
_entity.pdbx_description
1 polymer ?
#
loop_
_entity_poly.entity_id
_entity_poly.type
_entity_poly.pdbx_seq_one_letter_code
_entity_poly.pdbx_strand_id
1 'polypeptide(L)'
;MSQLQAIIACSSSKIGFQGVQNVMAGETNKDVLSKDTDVFGSNSDGGLRGKLNKVVLAYSGGLDTSVIKASSMLLGRTMDVKLCVSLQTLDKYLEIWIESGIPVSINGSKLSPASLISELNKIGGKHGIGRIDMVENRLVGMKSRGVYETPGGTILWAAARELESLTLDRETIQIKDKLALKYAELVYAGRWFDPLRHSMDAFMEKITETTTGSVTLKLYKGSVTVASRKSPYSLYREDISSFETGSIYNQADAAGFIRLYGLPMRVRAMLGKDK
;
A
#
# COMPACT_ATOMS: atom_id res chain seq x y z
N MET A 1 11.68 -8.81 -0.52
CA MET A 1 11.60 -7.41 -0.08
C MET A 1 10.16 -7.12 0.31
N SER A 2 9.96 -6.63 1.54
CA SER A 2 8.75 -6.84 2.34
C SER A 2 7.65 -5.80 2.05
N GLN A 3 6.40 -6.17 2.33
CA GLN A 3 5.20 -5.32 2.25
C GLN A 3 5.39 -3.90 2.85
N LEU A 4 6.31 -3.72 3.80
CA LEU A 4 6.64 -2.43 4.41
C LEU A 4 7.23 -1.43 3.40
N GLN A 5 8.06 -1.88 2.46
CA GLN A 5 8.67 -1.04 1.43
C GLN A 5 7.63 -0.52 0.43
N ALA A 6 6.64 -1.35 0.08
CA ALA A 6 5.49 -0.94 -0.73
C ALA A 6 4.53 -0.03 0.06
N ILE A 7 4.36 -0.24 1.37
CA ILE A 7 3.56 0.62 2.25
C ILE A 7 4.21 1.99 2.46
N ILE A 8 5.53 2.04 2.68
CA ILE A 8 6.31 3.29 2.75
C ILE A 8 6.27 3.99 1.39
N ALA A 9 6.43 3.27 0.28
CA ALA A 9 6.31 3.83 -1.07
C ALA A 9 4.91 4.38 -1.37
N CYS A 10 3.83 3.62 -1.09
CA CYS A 10 2.44 4.03 -1.32
C CYS A 10 1.97 5.17 -0.42
N SER A 11 2.45 5.23 0.83
CA SER A 11 2.13 6.37 1.72
C SER A 11 2.92 7.63 1.37
N SER A 12 4.07 7.48 0.71
CA SER A 12 4.91 8.60 0.29
C SER A 12 4.51 9.19 -1.06
N SER A 13 3.85 8.43 -1.94
CA SER A 13 3.63 8.87 -3.33
C SER A 13 2.57 9.97 -3.50
N LYS A 14 1.55 10.09 -2.63
CA LYS A 14 0.60 11.24 -2.69
C LYS A 14 0.03 11.78 -1.37
N ILE A 15 0.17 11.07 -0.24
CA ILE A 15 -0.62 11.37 0.97
C ILE A 15 0.20 12.08 2.07
N GLY A 16 1.51 11.81 2.15
CA GLY A 16 2.31 12.22 3.30
C GLY A 16 3.10 13.53 3.19
N PHE A 17 3.32 14.08 1.99
CA PHE A 17 4.38 15.08 1.80
C PHE A 17 3.98 16.47 1.29
N GLN A 18 2.75 16.66 0.79
CA GLN A 18 2.28 18.01 0.43
C GLN A 18 2.32 18.96 1.64
N GLY A 19 2.10 18.43 2.86
CA GLY A 19 2.18 19.21 4.10
C GLY A 19 3.59 19.40 4.67
N VAL A 20 4.56 18.56 4.28
CA VAL A 20 5.96 18.65 4.77
C VAL A 20 6.81 19.53 3.85
N GLN A 21 6.47 19.60 2.55
CA GLN A 21 7.10 20.50 1.59
C GLN A 21 6.99 21.97 2.00
N ASN A 22 5.85 22.41 2.51
CA ASN A 22 5.63 23.83 2.90
C ASN A 22 6.38 24.25 4.17
N VAL A 23 6.87 23.30 4.99
CA VAL A 23 7.59 23.61 6.24
C VAL A 23 9.10 23.65 6.02
N MET A 24 9.62 22.97 4.99
CA MET A 24 11.07 22.84 4.73
C MET A 24 11.56 23.68 3.55
N ALA A 25 10.68 24.09 2.64
CA ALA A 25 10.96 25.12 1.65
C ALA A 25 10.39 26.44 2.17
N GLY A 26 11.25 27.37 2.59
CA GLY A 26 10.86 28.73 3.01
C GLY A 26 10.34 29.60 1.86
N GLU A 27 9.44 29.08 1.04
CA GLU A 27 8.84 29.76 -0.10
C GLU A 27 7.41 30.19 0.26
N THR A 28 7.27 31.47 0.60
CA THR A 28 5.99 32.16 0.61
C THR A 28 5.47 32.25 -0.83
N ASN A 29 4.56 31.36 -1.22
CA ASN A 29 3.71 31.57 -2.39
C ASN A 29 2.27 31.82 -1.93
N LYS A 30 1.78 33.03 -2.24
CA LYS A 30 0.62 33.69 -1.64
C LYS A 30 -0.75 33.26 -2.18
N ASP A 31 -0.84 32.30 -3.10
CA ASP A 31 -2.07 32.17 -3.92
C ASP A 31 -2.94 30.93 -3.67
N VAL A 32 -2.78 30.21 -2.55
CA VAL A 32 -3.69 29.11 -2.17
C VAL A 32 -4.36 29.31 -0.80
N LEU A 33 -4.09 30.43 -0.13
CA LEU A 33 -4.77 30.79 1.13
C LEU A 33 -6.03 31.63 0.84
N SER A 34 -7.10 30.98 0.41
CA SER A 34 -8.43 31.45 0.76
C SER A 34 -9.39 30.27 0.91
N LYS A 35 -9.98 30.18 2.11
CA LYS A 35 -10.93 29.17 2.59
C LYS A 35 -10.30 27.88 3.14
N ASP A 36 -9.76 28.02 4.34
CA ASP A 36 -9.96 27.06 5.44
C ASP A 36 -9.55 27.79 6.73
N THR A 37 -10.41 28.72 7.15
CA THR A 37 -10.38 29.25 8.52
C THR A 37 -10.95 28.19 9.43
N ASP A 38 -10.12 27.55 10.24
CA ASP A 38 -10.47 27.23 11.63
C ASP A 38 -9.22 27.03 12.51
N VAL A 39 -9.05 28.02 13.40
CA VAL A 39 -8.34 28.04 14.70
C VAL A 39 -6.83 27.71 14.70
N PHE A 40 -6.02 28.71 14.32
CA PHE A 40 -4.62 28.83 14.75
C PHE A 40 -4.50 29.94 15.81
N GLY A 41 -4.41 29.54 17.08
CA GLY A 41 -4.07 30.45 18.18
C GLY A 41 -2.56 30.65 18.27
N SER A 42 -2.12 31.90 18.15
CA SER A 42 -0.72 32.29 18.34
C SER A 42 -0.33 32.22 19.82
N ASN A 43 0.68 31.43 20.15
CA ASN A 43 1.51 31.71 21.34
C ASN A 43 2.93 31.98 20.87
N SER A 44 3.48 33.08 21.39
CA SER A 44 4.82 33.57 21.19
C SER A 44 5.85 32.61 21.78
N ASP A 45 6.21 31.59 21.01
CA ASP A 45 7.52 30.93 21.07
C ASP A 45 7.67 30.10 19.78
N GLY A 46 8.66 30.47 18.96
CA GLY A 46 8.85 30.03 17.58
C GLY A 46 9.15 28.55 17.41
N GLY A 47 8.14 27.70 17.51
CA GLY A 47 8.20 26.29 17.13
C GLY A 47 6.84 25.79 16.67
N LEU A 48 6.65 25.63 15.36
CA LEU A 48 5.51 24.93 14.75
C LEU A 48 5.59 23.43 15.08
N ARG A 49 5.28 23.06 16.32
CA ARG A 49 5.20 21.67 16.77
C ARG A 49 3.76 21.16 16.67
N GLY A 50 3.22 21.16 15.45
CA GLY A 50 1.98 20.45 15.17
C GLY A 50 2.15 18.96 15.43
N LYS A 51 1.12 18.29 15.98
CA LYS A 51 1.08 16.83 16.12
C LYS A 51 1.18 16.19 14.73
N LEU A 52 2.38 15.84 14.30
CA LEU A 52 2.60 14.98 13.14
C LEU A 52 1.91 13.65 13.41
N ASN A 53 0.81 13.40 12.70
CA ASN A 53 0.19 12.07 12.66
C ASN A 53 1.18 11.13 11.97
N LYS A 54 2.04 10.45 12.74
CA LYS A 54 3.07 9.57 12.13
C LYS A 54 2.39 8.50 11.29
N VAL A 55 2.95 8.16 10.13
CA VAL A 55 2.44 7.10 9.25
C VAL A 55 2.87 5.72 9.75
N VAL A 56 4.10 5.63 10.25
CA VAL A 56 4.74 4.41 10.76
C VAL A 56 5.27 4.67 12.17
N LEU A 57 5.26 3.65 13.03
CA LEU A 57 6.03 3.64 14.27
C LEU A 57 7.07 2.54 14.19
N ALA A 58 8.30 2.83 14.61
CA ALA A 58 9.44 1.94 14.48
C ALA A 58 10.19 1.85 15.82
N TYR A 59 10.63 0.64 16.18
CA TYR A 59 11.39 0.32 17.38
C TYR A 59 12.61 -0.49 16.99
N SER A 60 13.80 -0.03 17.41
CA SER A 60 15.07 -0.72 17.12
C SER A 60 16.00 -0.85 18.33
N GLY A 61 15.89 0.03 19.34
CA GLY A 61 16.76 0.00 20.52
C GLY A 61 16.38 -1.11 21.51
N GLY A 62 17.35 -1.88 21.98
CA GLY A 62 17.15 -2.96 22.97
C GLY A 62 16.60 -4.26 22.38
N LEU A 63 16.43 -4.33 21.06
CA LEU A 63 16.04 -5.51 20.28
C LEU A 63 17.23 -6.09 19.49
N ASP A 64 18.45 -5.78 19.91
CA ASP A 64 19.69 -5.99 19.14
C ASP A 64 20.02 -7.47 18.90
N THR A 65 19.39 -8.38 19.64
CA THR A 65 19.47 -9.83 19.37
C THR A 65 18.26 -10.28 18.55
N SER A 66 18.46 -11.15 17.55
CA SER A 66 17.38 -11.70 16.72
C SER A 66 16.48 -12.71 17.45
N VAL A 67 16.87 -13.12 18.65
CA VAL A 67 16.25 -14.24 19.40
C VAL A 67 15.23 -13.74 20.43
N ILE A 68 15.37 -12.51 20.93
CA ILE A 68 14.44 -11.95 21.92
C ILE A 68 13.11 -11.62 21.24
N LYS A 69 12.01 -12.17 21.74
CA LYS A 69 10.66 -11.81 21.26
C LYS A 69 10.37 -10.36 21.64
N ALA A 70 9.86 -9.58 20.69
CA ALA A 70 9.36 -8.24 20.99
C ALA A 70 8.24 -8.33 22.04
N SER A 71 8.47 -7.69 23.20
CA SER A 71 7.47 -7.66 24.27
C SER A 71 6.23 -6.88 23.82
N SER A 72 5.06 -7.29 24.29
CA SER A 72 3.82 -6.56 24.00
C SER A 72 3.79 -5.15 24.59
N MET A 73 4.66 -4.86 25.57
CA MET A 73 4.86 -3.51 26.12
C MET A 73 5.51 -2.53 25.13
N LEU A 74 6.17 -3.03 24.07
CA LEU A 74 6.76 -2.18 23.04
C LEU A 74 5.71 -1.65 22.06
N LEU A 75 4.48 -2.17 22.07
CA LEU A 75 3.44 -1.79 21.12
C LEU A 75 2.80 -0.46 21.52
N GLY A 76 2.94 0.55 20.67
CA GLY A 76 2.42 1.90 20.93
C GLY A 76 1.17 2.24 20.13
N ARG A 77 0.90 1.53 19.03
CA ARG A 77 -0.22 1.84 18.11
C ARG A 77 -1.23 0.73 17.93
N THR A 78 -0.79 -0.51 18.03
CA THR A 78 -1.64 -1.66 17.79
C THR A 78 -1.87 -2.40 19.09
N MET A 79 -3.10 -2.84 19.30
CA MET A 79 -3.47 -3.71 20.41
C MET A 79 -2.89 -5.10 20.23
N ASP A 80 -2.32 -5.67 21.30
CA ASP A 80 -1.89 -7.07 21.28
C ASP A 80 -3.00 -7.95 20.71
N VAL A 81 -2.67 -8.82 19.75
CA VAL A 81 -3.62 -9.76 19.15
C VAL A 81 -4.24 -10.63 20.23
N LYS A 82 -3.50 -10.96 21.30
CA LYS A 82 -4.04 -11.66 22.47
C LYS A 82 -5.08 -10.83 23.23
N LEU A 83 -4.85 -9.52 23.38
CA LEU A 83 -5.86 -8.62 23.96
C LEU A 83 -7.07 -8.40 23.03
N CYS A 84 -6.88 -8.45 21.71
CA CYS A 84 -7.99 -8.42 20.76
C CYS A 84 -8.92 -9.64 20.98
N VAL A 85 -8.33 -10.81 21.27
CA VAL A 85 -9.09 -12.02 21.59
C VAL A 85 -9.88 -11.87 22.90
N SER A 86 -9.27 -11.32 23.94
CA SER A 86 -9.92 -11.17 25.25
C SER A 86 -11.01 -10.09 25.27
N LEU A 87 -10.88 -9.04 24.46
CA LEU A 87 -11.86 -7.95 24.36
C LEU A 87 -13.02 -8.23 23.40
N GLN A 88 -13.11 -9.44 22.83
CA GLN A 88 -14.13 -9.78 21.82
C GLN A 88 -14.24 -8.71 20.73
N THR A 89 -13.11 -8.21 20.19
CA THR A 89 -13.19 -7.30 19.04
C THR A 89 -13.83 -8.05 17.88
N LEU A 90 -15.12 -7.74 17.66
CA LEU A 90 -15.92 -8.26 16.56
C LEU A 90 -15.24 -7.94 15.24
N ASP A 91 -15.47 -8.80 14.25
CA ASP A 91 -15.04 -8.54 12.91
C ASP A 91 -15.60 -7.21 12.41
N LYS A 92 -14.71 -6.41 11.83
CA LYS A 92 -15.08 -5.10 11.29
C LYS A 92 -14.92 -5.10 9.79
N TYR A 93 -16.03 -4.83 9.11
CA TYR A 93 -16.02 -4.53 7.69
C TYR A 93 -15.73 -3.04 7.50
N LEU A 94 -14.89 -2.76 6.51
CA LEU A 94 -14.42 -1.43 6.17
C LEU A 94 -14.42 -1.28 4.66
N GLU A 95 -15.22 -0.37 4.13
CA GLU A 95 -15.16 0.01 2.73
C GLU A 95 -14.19 1.18 2.54
N ILE A 96 -13.31 1.07 1.54
CA ILE A 96 -12.41 2.14 1.13
C ILE A 96 -12.73 2.48 -0.32
N TRP A 97 -12.99 3.77 -0.57
CA TRP A 97 -13.14 4.29 -1.93
C TRP A 97 -11.82 4.88 -2.42
N ILE A 98 -11.44 4.53 -3.64
CA ILE A 98 -10.22 4.95 -4.30
C ILE A 98 -10.62 5.63 -5.62
N GLU A 99 -10.01 6.77 -5.92
CA GLU A 99 -10.16 7.52 -7.17
C GLU A 99 -8.79 7.71 -7.81
N SER A 100 -8.63 7.22 -9.04
CA SER A 100 -7.37 7.27 -9.79
C SER A 100 -6.15 6.83 -8.96
N GLY A 101 -6.28 5.73 -8.22
CA GLY A 101 -5.25 5.20 -7.34
C GLY A 101 -5.11 5.88 -5.97
N ILE A 102 -5.90 6.92 -5.68
CA ILE A 102 -5.84 7.70 -4.43
C ILE A 102 -7.03 7.35 -3.52
N PRO A 103 -6.83 6.87 -2.29
CA PRO A 103 -7.92 6.66 -1.35
C PRO A 103 -8.52 8.01 -0.90
N VAL A 104 -9.84 8.14 -0.98
CA VAL A 104 -10.55 9.40 -0.67
C VAL A 104 -11.64 9.27 0.39
N SER A 105 -12.14 8.05 0.66
CA SER A 105 -13.19 7.85 1.65
C SER A 105 -13.08 6.52 2.40
N ILE A 106 -13.67 6.49 3.59
CA ILE A 106 -13.84 5.31 4.42
C ILE A 106 -15.31 5.19 4.78
N ASN A 107 -15.95 4.05 4.48
CA ASN A 107 -17.38 3.80 4.72
C ASN A 107 -18.28 4.93 4.19
N GLY A 108 -17.97 5.46 3.01
CA GLY A 108 -18.70 6.58 2.39
C GLY A 108 -18.32 7.98 2.89
N SER A 109 -17.63 8.10 4.03
CA SER A 109 -17.19 9.39 4.56
C SER A 109 -15.91 9.87 3.88
N LYS A 110 -15.99 10.96 3.10
CA LYS A 110 -14.81 11.60 2.48
C LYS A 110 -13.89 12.19 3.55
N LEU A 111 -12.60 11.95 3.43
CA LEU A 111 -11.60 12.39 4.39
C LEU A 111 -10.40 12.98 3.66
N SER A 112 -9.75 13.97 4.28
CA SER A 112 -8.45 14.41 3.81
C SER A 112 -7.43 13.27 3.94
N PRO A 113 -6.36 13.24 3.13
CA PRO A 113 -5.40 12.14 3.15
C PRO A 113 -4.80 11.85 4.54
N ALA A 114 -4.51 12.91 5.32
CA ALA A 114 -3.99 12.77 6.69
C ALA A 114 -5.03 12.21 7.68
N SER A 115 -6.28 12.66 7.58
CA SER A 115 -7.38 12.16 8.42
C SER A 115 -7.71 10.71 8.09
N LEU A 116 -7.65 10.35 6.81
CA LEU A 116 -7.86 8.98 6.32
C LEU A 116 -6.84 8.03 6.95
N ILE A 117 -5.53 8.33 6.86
CA ILE A 117 -4.49 7.52 7.50
C ILE A 117 -4.68 7.46 9.03
N SER A 118 -5.00 8.59 9.67
CA SER A 118 -5.22 8.65 11.11
C SER A 118 -6.36 7.73 11.55
N GLU A 119 -7.48 7.75 10.82
CA GLU A 119 -8.64 6.91 11.11
C GLU A 119 -8.34 5.42 10.87
N LEU A 120 -7.67 5.09 9.76
CA LEU A 120 -7.24 3.72 9.51
C LEU A 120 -6.23 3.21 10.55
N ASN A 121 -5.35 4.09 11.05
CA ASN A 121 -4.44 3.73 12.13
C ASN A 121 -5.19 3.39 13.42
N LYS A 122 -6.24 4.14 13.77
CA LYS A 122 -7.08 3.82 14.94
C LYS A 122 -7.83 2.50 14.75
N ILE A 123 -8.46 2.32 13.58
CA ILE A 123 -9.24 1.11 13.29
C ILE A 123 -8.32 -0.12 13.24
N GLY A 124 -7.26 -0.08 12.43
CA GLY A 124 -6.30 -1.17 12.32
C GLY A 124 -5.55 -1.44 13.62
N GLY A 125 -5.26 -0.38 14.39
CA GLY A 125 -4.66 -0.47 15.71
C GLY A 125 -5.46 -1.33 16.67
N LYS A 126 -6.78 -1.11 16.76
CA LYS A 126 -7.70 -1.91 17.60
C LYS A 126 -7.75 -3.39 17.22
N HIS A 127 -7.41 -3.73 15.98
CA HIS A 127 -7.44 -5.09 15.45
C HIS A 127 -6.04 -5.72 15.36
N GLY A 128 -4.97 -5.06 15.84
CA GLY A 128 -3.62 -5.59 15.80
C GLY A 128 -2.96 -5.61 14.40
N ILE A 129 -3.48 -4.83 13.44
CA ILE A 129 -3.06 -4.86 12.04
C ILE A 129 -1.69 -4.18 11.83
N GLY A 130 -0.88 -4.71 10.92
CA GLY A 130 0.30 -4.03 10.40
C GLY A 130 1.52 -4.08 11.30
N ARG A 131 1.67 -5.15 12.08
CA ARG A 131 2.88 -5.42 12.86
C ARG A 131 3.87 -6.21 12.03
N ILE A 132 5.11 -5.73 11.98
CA ILE A 132 6.18 -6.41 11.25
C ILE A 132 7.43 -6.41 12.10
N ASP A 133 8.01 -7.59 12.33
CA ASP A 133 9.33 -7.78 12.93
C ASP A 133 10.25 -8.28 11.82
N MET A 134 11.29 -7.52 11.48
CA MET A 134 12.18 -7.87 10.38
C MET A 134 13.64 -7.55 10.69
N VAL A 135 14.52 -8.32 10.06
CA VAL A 135 15.93 -7.96 9.89
C VAL A 135 16.11 -7.38 8.49
N GLU A 136 16.54 -6.12 8.42
CA GLU A 136 16.76 -5.38 7.18
C GLU A 136 18.25 -5.15 6.89
N ASN A 137 18.58 -4.93 5.62
CA ASN A 137 19.92 -4.52 5.21
C ASN A 137 19.96 -3.01 5.09
N ARG A 138 20.80 -2.35 5.90
CA ARG A 138 21.04 -0.93 5.80
C ARG A 138 21.91 -0.62 4.59
N LEU A 139 21.73 0.59 4.05
CA LEU A 139 22.52 1.06 2.91
C LEU A 139 24.03 1.03 3.20
N VAL A 140 24.43 1.29 4.44
CA VAL A 140 25.83 1.24 4.92
C VAL A 140 26.38 -0.19 5.10
N GLY A 141 25.68 -1.22 4.63
CA GLY A 141 26.16 -2.61 4.57
C GLY A 141 25.89 -3.46 5.82
N MET A 142 25.40 -2.87 6.91
CA MET A 142 25.07 -3.61 8.14
C MET A 142 23.62 -4.13 8.15
N LYS A 143 23.39 -5.22 8.88
CA LYS A 143 22.02 -5.68 9.17
C LYS A 143 21.50 -5.02 10.44
N SER A 144 20.21 -4.77 10.50
CA SER A 144 19.54 -4.26 11.70
C SER A 144 18.19 -4.92 11.85
N ARG A 145 17.78 -5.20 13.09
CA ARG A 145 16.44 -5.66 13.40
C ARG A 145 15.57 -4.47 13.79
N GLY A 146 14.35 -4.44 13.26
CA GLY A 146 13.35 -3.43 13.60
C GLY A 146 11.96 -4.05 13.72
N VAL A 147 11.19 -3.52 14.67
CA VAL A 147 9.76 -3.81 14.80
C VAL A 147 8.98 -2.57 14.39
N TYR A 148 8.03 -2.76 13.48
CA TYR A 148 7.27 -1.68 12.85
C TYR A 148 5.77 -1.88 13.05
N GLU A 149 5.05 -0.77 13.23
CA GLU A 149 3.59 -0.71 13.28
C GLU A 149 3.07 0.24 12.20
N THR A 150 2.40 -0.32 11.19
CA THR A 150 1.84 0.40 10.03
C THR A 150 0.37 0.05 9.75
N PRO A 151 -0.56 0.14 10.73
CA PRO A 151 -1.93 -0.33 10.58
C PRO A 151 -2.64 0.27 9.34
N GLY A 152 -2.66 1.60 9.22
CA GLY A 152 -3.34 2.25 8.09
C GLY A 152 -2.68 1.99 6.75
N GLY A 153 -1.35 1.96 6.72
CA GLY A 153 -0.60 1.61 5.52
C GLY A 153 -0.85 0.18 5.03
N THR A 154 -0.90 -0.79 5.94
CA THR A 154 -1.21 -2.19 5.62
C THR A 154 -2.62 -2.36 5.06
N ILE A 155 -3.60 -1.64 5.62
CA ILE A 155 -4.99 -1.66 5.14
C ILE A 155 -5.07 -1.02 3.73
N LEU A 156 -4.45 0.15 3.53
CA LEU A 156 -4.46 0.83 2.23
C LEU A 156 -3.78 0.00 1.14
N TRP A 157 -2.64 -0.61 1.45
CA TRP A 157 -1.94 -1.48 0.51
C TRP A 157 -2.80 -2.65 0.07
N ALA A 158 -3.51 -3.29 1.02
CA ALA A 158 -4.45 -4.37 0.70
C ALA A 158 -5.61 -3.88 -0.17
N ALA A 159 -6.20 -2.73 0.12
CA ALA A 159 -7.28 -2.17 -0.70
C ALA A 159 -6.81 -1.81 -2.12
N ALA A 160 -5.70 -1.09 -2.25
CA ALA A 160 -5.18 -0.63 -3.54
C ALA A 160 -4.82 -1.82 -4.44
N ARG A 161 -4.09 -2.81 -3.91
CA ARG A 161 -3.69 -4.00 -4.67
C ARG A 161 -4.89 -4.78 -5.22
N GLU A 162 -5.98 -4.84 -4.47
CA GLU A 162 -7.19 -5.58 -4.86
C GLU A 162 -8.05 -4.82 -5.86
N LEU A 163 -8.00 -3.49 -5.83
CA LEU A 163 -8.63 -2.69 -6.87
C LEU A 163 -7.83 -2.75 -8.17
N GLU A 164 -6.50 -2.67 -8.08
CA GLU A 164 -5.60 -2.79 -9.23
C GLU A 164 -5.71 -4.13 -9.94
N SER A 165 -5.89 -5.24 -9.20
CA SER A 165 -6.11 -6.55 -9.82
C SER A 165 -7.41 -6.63 -10.63
N LEU A 166 -8.36 -5.72 -10.37
CA LEU A 166 -9.61 -5.60 -11.10
C LEU A 166 -9.50 -4.65 -12.30
N THR A 167 -8.69 -3.59 -12.21
CA THR A 167 -8.68 -2.47 -13.17
C THR A 167 -7.46 -2.43 -14.10
N LEU A 168 -6.38 -3.16 -13.78
CA LEU A 168 -5.15 -3.18 -14.57
C LEU A 168 -4.98 -4.50 -15.31
N ASP A 169 -4.42 -4.43 -16.53
CA ASP A 169 -4.10 -5.62 -17.29
C ASP A 169 -2.89 -6.37 -16.72
N ARG A 170 -2.74 -7.62 -17.16
CA ARG A 170 -1.74 -8.57 -16.68
C ARG A 170 -0.30 -8.06 -16.79
N GLU A 171 0.07 -7.44 -17.92
CA GLU A 171 1.47 -7.04 -18.15
C GLU A 171 1.77 -5.73 -17.43
N THR A 172 0.81 -4.81 -17.40
CA THR A 172 0.91 -3.57 -16.61
C THR A 172 1.16 -3.86 -15.13
N ILE A 173 0.41 -4.77 -14.51
CA ILE A 173 0.62 -5.16 -13.09
C ILE A 173 2.04 -5.71 -12.88
N GLN A 174 2.52 -6.59 -13.78
CA GLN A 174 3.86 -7.18 -13.64
C GLN A 174 4.98 -6.14 -13.73
N ILE A 175 4.86 -5.17 -14.63
CA ILE A 175 5.85 -4.08 -14.75
C ILE A 175 5.75 -3.13 -13.56
N LYS A 176 4.53 -2.78 -13.14
CA LYS A 176 4.28 -1.98 -11.95
C LYS A 176 4.97 -2.60 -10.73
N ASP A 177 4.80 -3.89 -10.48
CA ASP A 177 5.38 -4.56 -9.31
C ASP A 177 6.92 -4.51 -9.31
N LYS A 178 7.55 -4.66 -10.47
CA LYS A 178 9.01 -4.49 -10.62
C LYS A 178 9.45 -3.06 -10.30
N LEU A 179 8.72 -2.07 -10.81
CA LEU A 179 9.02 -0.65 -10.56
C LEU A 179 8.76 -0.25 -9.11
N ALA A 180 7.71 -0.78 -8.48
CA ALA A 180 7.38 -0.52 -7.08
C ALA A 180 8.50 -0.99 -6.13
N LEU A 181 9.13 -2.14 -6.43
CA LEU A 181 10.30 -2.60 -5.69
C LEU A 181 11.47 -1.61 -5.85
N LYS A 182 11.76 -1.19 -7.09
CA LYS A 182 12.86 -0.25 -7.33
C LYS A 182 12.60 1.12 -6.69
N TYR A 183 11.36 1.59 -6.76
CA TYR A 183 10.91 2.82 -6.12
C TYR A 183 11.18 2.76 -4.62
N ALA A 184 10.80 1.66 -3.96
CA ALA A 184 11.02 1.50 -2.53
C ALA A 184 12.52 1.45 -2.15
N GLU A 185 13.39 0.88 -3.00
CA GLU A 185 14.85 0.95 -2.81
C GLU A 185 15.35 2.40 -2.85
N LEU A 186 14.89 3.22 -3.80
CA LEU A 186 15.29 4.62 -3.92
C LEU A 186 14.87 5.40 -2.67
N VAL A 187 13.63 5.22 -2.22
CA VAL A 187 13.12 5.85 -0.99
C VAL A 187 13.93 5.41 0.22
N TYR A 188 14.20 4.12 0.37
CA TYR A 188 15.01 3.59 1.47
C TYR A 188 16.45 4.13 1.45
N ALA A 189 17.02 4.33 0.28
CA ALA A 189 18.36 4.88 0.10
C ALA A 189 18.43 6.42 0.27
N GLY A 190 17.31 7.09 0.62
CA GLY A 190 17.26 8.55 0.74
C GLY A 190 17.34 9.28 -0.61
N ARG A 191 17.20 8.56 -1.73
CA ARG A 191 17.27 9.08 -3.11
C ARG A 191 15.92 9.62 -3.56
N TRP A 192 15.30 10.43 -2.71
CA TRP A 192 13.97 10.97 -2.98
C TRP A 192 13.98 11.89 -4.19
N PHE A 193 14.98 12.76 -4.34
CA PHE A 193 14.99 13.79 -5.39
C PHE A 193 15.50 13.31 -6.76
N ASP A 194 15.76 12.01 -6.90
CA ASP A 194 16.29 11.46 -8.13
C ASP A 194 15.29 11.58 -9.30
N PRO A 195 15.77 11.92 -10.52
CA PRO A 195 14.92 12.00 -11.70
C PRO A 195 14.27 10.66 -12.02
N LEU A 196 14.95 9.54 -11.75
CA LEU A 196 14.39 8.20 -11.93
C LEU A 196 13.11 7.98 -11.12
N ARG A 197 13.04 8.51 -9.89
CA ARG A 197 11.87 8.39 -9.03
C ARG A 197 10.71 9.25 -9.57
N HIS A 198 10.98 10.45 -10.10
CA HIS A 198 9.98 11.27 -10.81
C HIS A 198 9.40 10.54 -12.03
N SER A 199 10.25 9.89 -12.83
CA SER A 199 9.77 9.11 -13.98
C SER A 199 8.88 7.94 -13.56
N MET A 200 9.19 7.30 -12.42
CA MET A 200 8.33 6.25 -11.85
C MET A 200 7.00 6.81 -11.36
N ASP A 201 6.97 8.00 -10.75
CA ASP A 201 5.70 8.64 -10.36
C ASP A 201 4.80 8.88 -11.57
N ALA A 202 5.34 9.47 -12.64
CA ALA A 202 4.58 9.70 -13.87
C ALA A 202 4.03 8.40 -14.47
N PHE A 203 4.82 7.31 -14.44
CA PHE A 203 4.35 5.99 -14.85
C PHE A 203 3.20 5.49 -13.97
N MET A 204 3.35 5.55 -12.63
CA MET A 204 2.34 5.09 -11.67
C MET A 204 1.05 5.90 -11.79
N GLU A 205 1.14 7.22 -11.96
CA GLU A 205 0.00 8.09 -12.20
C GLU A 205 -0.75 7.68 -13.46
N LYS A 206 -0.03 7.45 -14.56
CA LYS A 206 -0.66 7.10 -15.83
C LYS A 206 -1.42 5.79 -15.77
N ILE A 207 -0.81 4.75 -15.23
CA ILE A 207 -1.46 3.43 -15.19
C ILE A 207 -2.63 3.38 -14.20
N THR A 208 -2.64 4.23 -13.17
CA THR A 208 -3.68 4.21 -12.13
C THR A 208 -4.88 5.12 -12.42
N GLU A 209 -4.93 5.79 -13.58
CA GLU A 209 -6.08 6.62 -14.00
C GLU A 209 -7.41 5.86 -13.90
N THR A 210 -7.42 4.57 -14.23
CA THR A 210 -8.60 3.68 -14.19
C THR A 210 -8.80 2.98 -12.84
N THR A 211 -7.87 3.13 -11.89
CA THR A 211 -7.96 2.50 -10.55
C THR A 211 -8.91 3.30 -9.66
N THR A 212 -10.19 3.26 -10.01
CA THR A 212 -11.29 3.93 -9.30
C THR A 212 -12.35 2.92 -8.89
N GLY A 213 -12.83 2.96 -7.65
CA GLY A 213 -13.84 2.02 -7.15
C GLY A 213 -13.82 1.84 -5.64
N SER A 214 -14.56 0.84 -5.16
CA SER A 214 -14.61 0.47 -3.74
C SER A 214 -14.03 -0.90 -3.47
N VAL A 215 -13.35 -1.04 -2.33
CA VAL A 215 -12.91 -2.33 -1.79
C VAL A 215 -13.38 -2.45 -0.35
N THR A 216 -14.11 -3.51 -0.04
CA THR A 216 -14.52 -3.85 1.32
C THR A 216 -13.55 -4.85 1.92
N LEU A 217 -12.95 -4.51 3.05
CA LEU A 217 -12.01 -5.31 3.80
C LEU A 217 -12.62 -5.75 5.13
N LYS A 218 -12.37 -7.01 5.50
CA LYS A 218 -12.63 -7.58 6.82
C LYS A 218 -11.36 -7.51 7.65
N LEU A 219 -11.43 -6.84 8.79
CA LEU A 219 -10.32 -6.71 9.74
C LEU A 219 -10.55 -7.63 10.93
N TYR A 220 -9.62 -8.55 11.15
CA TYR A 220 -9.74 -9.51 12.24
C TYR A 220 -8.37 -9.95 12.75
N LYS A 221 -8.08 -9.66 14.03
CA LYS A 221 -6.96 -10.22 14.82
C LYS A 221 -5.62 -10.27 14.07
N GLY A 222 -5.14 -9.13 13.61
CA GLY A 222 -3.88 -8.98 12.89
C GLY A 222 -3.97 -9.24 11.39
N SER A 223 -5.11 -9.73 10.90
CA SER A 223 -5.34 -10.05 9.49
C SER A 223 -6.28 -9.05 8.80
N VAL A 224 -5.96 -8.78 7.54
CA VAL A 224 -6.81 -8.05 6.60
C VAL A 224 -7.21 -9.03 5.51
N THR A 225 -8.50 -9.22 5.29
CA THR A 225 -9.03 -10.11 4.25
C THR A 225 -10.03 -9.35 3.39
N VAL A 226 -10.05 -9.62 2.10
CA VAL A 226 -10.91 -8.90 1.16
C VAL A 226 -12.28 -9.54 1.14
N ALA A 227 -13.33 -8.75 1.36
CA ALA A 227 -14.71 -9.20 1.34
C ALA A 227 -15.37 -8.98 -0.03
N SER A 228 -15.17 -7.80 -0.62
CA SER A 228 -15.72 -7.46 -1.94
C SER A 228 -14.92 -6.35 -2.59
N ARG A 229 -15.10 -6.18 -3.90
CA ARG A 229 -14.51 -5.10 -4.69
C ARG A 229 -15.43 -4.73 -5.84
N LYS A 230 -15.46 -3.46 -6.22
CA LYS A 230 -16.30 -2.95 -7.30
C LYS A 230 -15.58 -1.80 -7.99
N SER A 231 -15.60 -1.79 -9.32
CA SER A 231 -15.08 -0.68 -10.12
C SER A 231 -15.92 -0.48 -11.37
N PRO A 232 -16.18 0.78 -11.78
CA PRO A 232 -16.72 1.07 -13.12
C PRO A 232 -15.73 0.74 -14.25
N TYR A 233 -14.44 0.59 -13.95
CA TYR A 233 -13.37 0.25 -14.91
C TYR A 233 -12.91 -1.20 -14.77
N SER A 234 -13.79 -2.09 -14.30
CA SER A 234 -13.47 -3.51 -14.14
C SER A 234 -13.12 -4.17 -15.47
N LEU A 235 -11.94 -4.78 -15.55
CA LEU A 235 -11.54 -5.68 -16.63
C LEU A 235 -12.07 -7.10 -16.41
N TYR A 236 -12.57 -7.41 -15.20
CA TYR A 236 -13.29 -8.65 -14.93
C TYR A 236 -14.68 -8.60 -15.55
N ARG A 237 -15.00 -9.66 -16.29
CA ARG A 237 -16.27 -9.87 -16.99
C ARG A 237 -16.79 -11.28 -16.70
N GLU A 238 -17.94 -11.34 -16.04
CA GLU A 238 -18.58 -12.61 -15.65
C GLU A 238 -18.97 -13.45 -16.88
N ASP A 239 -19.47 -12.79 -17.93
CA ASP A 239 -19.92 -13.43 -19.17
C ASP A 239 -18.82 -14.11 -19.98
N ILE A 240 -17.56 -13.71 -19.79
CA ILE A 240 -16.39 -14.35 -20.42
C ILE A 240 -15.75 -15.40 -19.49
N SER A 241 -15.88 -15.22 -18.17
CA SER A 241 -15.20 -16.07 -17.17
C SER A 241 -16.04 -17.23 -16.63
N SER A 242 -17.35 -17.22 -16.86
CA SER A 242 -18.21 -18.35 -16.49
C SER A 242 -17.86 -19.61 -17.29
N PHE A 243 -18.03 -20.78 -16.66
CA PHE A 243 -17.92 -22.08 -17.34
C PHE A 243 -19.12 -22.37 -18.27
N GLU A 244 -20.14 -21.52 -18.21
CA GLU A 244 -21.29 -21.56 -19.09
C GLU A 244 -20.86 -21.10 -20.49
N THR A 245 -21.56 -21.57 -21.52
CA THR A 245 -21.15 -21.44 -22.92
C THR A 245 -21.35 -19.99 -23.40
N GLY A 246 -20.45 -19.09 -22.99
CA GLY A 246 -20.41 -17.71 -23.47
C GLY A 246 -20.01 -17.67 -24.94
N SER A 247 -20.72 -16.86 -25.74
CA SER A 247 -20.48 -16.72 -27.19
C SER A 247 -19.18 -15.98 -27.54
N ILE A 248 -18.52 -15.37 -26.56
CA ILE A 248 -17.36 -14.49 -26.76
C ILE A 248 -16.04 -15.28 -26.81
N TYR A 249 -15.91 -16.40 -26.08
CA TYR A 249 -14.67 -17.16 -26.00
C TYR A 249 -14.80 -18.53 -26.69
N ASN A 250 -14.06 -18.71 -27.78
CA ASN A 250 -13.98 -19.98 -28.50
C ASN A 250 -12.87 -20.87 -27.90
N GLN A 251 -13.28 -21.95 -27.21
CA GLN A 251 -12.36 -22.89 -26.57
C GLN A 251 -11.44 -23.61 -27.56
N ALA A 252 -11.83 -23.74 -28.84
CA ALA A 252 -11.02 -24.41 -29.86
C ALA A 252 -9.69 -23.66 -30.13
N ASP A 253 -9.68 -22.33 -29.95
CA ASP A 253 -8.50 -21.49 -30.21
C ASP A 253 -7.38 -21.76 -29.20
N ALA A 254 -7.72 -22.24 -27.99
CA ALA A 254 -6.76 -22.55 -26.94
C ALA A 254 -5.73 -23.60 -27.38
N ALA A 255 -6.14 -24.59 -28.19
CA ALA A 255 -5.24 -25.63 -28.67
C ALA A 255 -4.14 -25.07 -29.60
N GLY A 256 -4.50 -24.11 -30.47
CA GLY A 256 -3.55 -23.40 -31.32
C GLY A 256 -2.61 -22.53 -30.50
N PHE A 257 -3.16 -21.77 -29.55
CA PHE A 257 -2.38 -20.93 -28.64
C PHE A 257 -1.34 -21.75 -27.85
N ILE A 258 -1.73 -22.86 -27.21
CA ILE A 258 -0.82 -23.69 -26.42
C ILE A 258 0.35 -24.21 -27.26
N ARG A 259 0.08 -24.65 -28.50
CA ARG A 259 1.12 -25.17 -29.41
C ARG A 259 2.13 -24.09 -29.78
N LEU A 260 1.67 -22.88 -30.10
CA LEU A 260 2.54 -21.77 -30.51
C LEU A 260 3.28 -21.17 -29.31
N TYR A 261 2.57 -20.92 -28.20
CA TYR A 261 3.16 -20.36 -26.99
C TYR A 261 4.21 -21.29 -26.36
N GLY A 262 3.97 -22.61 -26.40
CA GLY A 262 4.90 -23.62 -25.91
C GLY A 262 6.03 -23.99 -26.88
N LEU A 263 6.03 -23.48 -28.12
CA LEU A 263 6.98 -23.87 -29.15
C LEU A 263 8.45 -23.67 -28.72
N PRO A 264 8.86 -22.53 -28.13
CA PRO A 264 10.25 -22.35 -27.69
C PRO A 264 10.67 -23.35 -26.60
N MET A 265 9.77 -23.69 -25.68
CA MET A 265 10.02 -24.69 -24.63
C MET A 265 10.20 -26.09 -25.23
N ARG A 266 9.37 -26.43 -26.21
CA ARG A 266 9.44 -27.70 -26.93
C ARG A 266 10.76 -27.86 -27.69
N VAL A 267 11.20 -26.83 -28.40
CA VAL A 267 12.49 -26.83 -29.11
C VAL A 267 13.65 -27.01 -28.13
N ARG A 268 13.65 -26.28 -27.00
CA ARG A 268 14.68 -26.44 -25.97
C ARG A 268 14.72 -27.87 -25.41
N ALA A 269 13.57 -28.47 -25.16
CA ALA A 269 13.49 -29.85 -24.66
C ALA A 269 13.98 -30.88 -25.71
N MET A 270 13.75 -30.65 -26.99
CA MET A 270 14.28 -31.50 -28.07
C MET A 270 15.80 -31.47 -28.12
N LEU A 271 16.40 -30.27 -28.09
CA LEU A 271 17.86 -30.10 -28.11
C LEU A 271 18.55 -30.58 -26.81
N GLY A 272 17.81 -30.65 -25.70
CA GLY A 272 18.30 -31.12 -24.41
C GLY A 272 18.23 -32.63 -24.19
N LYS A 273 17.64 -33.40 -25.13
CA LYS A 273 17.55 -34.87 -25.05
C LYS A 273 18.77 -35.61 -25.61
N ASP A 274 19.68 -34.89 -26.26
CA ASP A 274 20.93 -35.42 -26.83
C ASP A 274 22.15 -35.19 -25.90
N LYS A 275 21.92 -35.05 -24.59
CA LYS A 275 22.97 -34.95 -23.55
C LYS A 275 22.72 -35.89 -22.39
#